data_AF-A0A926YKR7-F1
#
_entry.id   AF-A0A926YKR7-F1
#
_cell.length_a   1.000
_cell.length_b   1.000
_cell.length_c   1.000
_cell.angle_alpha   90.00
_cell.angle_beta   90.00
_cell.angle_gamma   90.00
#
_symmetry.space_group_name_H-M   'P 1'
#
loop_
_entity.id
_entity.type
_entity.pdbx_description
1 polymer ?
#
loop_
_entity_poly.entity_id
_entity_poly.type
_entity_poly.pdbx_seq_one_letter_code
_entity_poly.pdbx_strand_id
1 'polypeptide(L)'
;MGDDYAFSCGSRGDRPSIFYCGNNSDAKKTVAQLMEDCEYEAIDAGMLVVARSLETLATVWVQFAVASQLFSNLGLKALQR
;
A
#
# COMPACT_ATOMS: atom_id res chain seq x y z
N MET A 1 -2.72 29.25 -3.44
CA MET A 1 -4.01 28.59 -3.70
C MET A 1 -3.93 28.03 -5.10
N GLY A 2 -3.69 26.73 -5.23
CA GLY A 2 -3.31 26.08 -6.48
C GLY A 2 -2.71 24.73 -6.12
N ASP A 3 -3.59 23.80 -5.80
CA ASP A 3 -3.28 22.49 -5.26
C ASP A 3 -2.90 21.56 -6.42
N ASP A 4 -1.63 21.61 -6.82
CA ASP A 4 -1.02 20.73 -7.84
C ASP A 4 -0.65 19.35 -7.26
N TYR A 5 -1.47 18.82 -6.34
CA TYR A 5 -1.45 17.39 -5.99
C TYR A 5 -2.19 16.61 -7.08
N ALA A 6 -1.76 16.77 -8.33
CA ALA A 6 -2.06 15.81 -9.34
C ALA A 6 -1.39 14.50 -8.89
N PHE A 7 -2.19 13.57 -8.37
CA PHE A 7 -1.87 12.15 -8.44
C PHE A 7 -1.70 11.87 -9.94
N SER A 8 -0.49 12.04 -10.43
CA SER A 8 -0.14 11.66 -11.79
C SER A 8 -0.41 10.17 -11.85
N CYS A 9 -1.45 9.77 -12.59
CA CYS A 9 -1.70 8.40 -13.00
C CYS A 9 -0.47 7.95 -13.81
N GLY A 10 0.58 7.55 -13.09
CA GLY A 10 1.73 6.87 -13.64
C GLY A 10 1.25 5.63 -14.36
N SER A 11 1.99 5.23 -15.39
CA SER A 11 1.73 4.00 -16.12
C SER A 11 1.48 2.83 -15.15
N ARG A 12 0.76 1.78 -15.55
CA ARG A 12 0.43 0.61 -14.68
C ARG A 12 1.60 0.01 -13.87
N GLY A 13 2.86 0.34 -14.19
CA GLY A 13 4.05 0.00 -13.40
C GLY A 13 4.28 0.82 -12.12
N ASP A 14 3.63 1.99 -11.96
CA ASP A 14 3.93 2.96 -10.90
C ASP A 14 2.96 2.91 -9.70
N ARG A 15 1.90 2.09 -9.77
CA ARG A 15 0.91 2.00 -8.68
C ARG A 15 1.56 1.42 -7.42
N PRO A 16 1.53 2.09 -6.26
CA PRO A 16 2.06 1.54 -5.03
C PRO A 16 1.26 0.30 -4.59
N SER A 17 1.96 -0.65 -3.98
CA SER A 17 1.36 -1.88 -3.46
C SER A 17 0.85 -1.67 -2.04
N ILE A 18 -0.37 -2.14 -1.76
CA ILE A 18 -0.93 -2.21 -0.41
C ILE A 18 -1.09 -3.66 -0.02
N PHE A 19 -0.44 -4.04 1.08
CA PHE A 19 -0.57 -5.37 1.67
C PHE A 19 -1.77 -5.38 2.61
N TYR A 20 -2.63 -6.39 2.48
CA TYR A 20 -3.79 -6.58 3.33
C TYR A 20 -3.91 -8.03 3.79
N CYS A 21 -4.55 -8.27 4.93
CA CYS A 21 -4.73 -9.62 5.48
C CYS A 21 -6.07 -9.75 6.21
N GLY A 22 -6.55 -10.99 6.37
CA GLY A 22 -7.82 -11.25 7.03
C GLY A 22 -8.29 -12.70 6.92
N ASN A 23 -9.10 -13.14 7.87
CA ASN A 23 -9.62 -14.51 7.92
C ASN A 23 -10.93 -14.71 7.13
N ASN A 24 -11.62 -13.62 6.76
CA ASN A 24 -12.85 -13.68 5.98
C ASN A 24 -12.56 -13.34 4.51
N SER A 25 -12.79 -14.30 3.63
CA SER A 25 -12.52 -14.17 2.19
C SER A 25 -13.38 -13.11 1.51
N ASP A 26 -14.64 -12.93 1.90
CA ASP A 26 -15.55 -11.99 1.25
C ASP A 26 -15.28 -10.55 1.69
N ALA A 27 -14.90 -10.37 2.96
CA ALA A 27 -14.37 -9.10 3.44
C ALA A 27 -13.08 -8.73 2.67
N LYS A 28 -12.16 -9.69 2.49
CA LYS A 28 -10.92 -9.48 1.74
C LYS A 28 -11.16 -9.06 0.29
N LYS A 29 -12.11 -9.68 -0.41
CA LYS A 29 -12.50 -9.29 -1.78
C LYS A 29 -13.00 -7.85 -1.84
N THR A 30 -13.87 -7.47 -0.89
CA THR A 30 -14.41 -6.11 -0.83
C THR A 30 -13.30 -5.08 -0.63
N VAL A 31 -12.39 -5.36 0.31
CA VAL A 31 -11.24 -4.48 0.59
C VAL A 31 -10.28 -4.39 -0.60
N ALA A 32 -10.02 -5.50 -1.28
CA ALA A 32 -9.18 -5.51 -2.48
C ALA A 32 -9.78 -4.64 -3.60
N GLN A 33 -11.08 -4.72 -3.83
CA GLN A 33 -11.76 -3.88 -4.82
C GLN A 33 -11.62 -2.40 -4.48
N LEU A 34 -11.83 -2.02 -3.21
CA LEU A 34 -11.68 -0.62 -2.77
C LEU A 34 -10.25 -0.10 -2.96
N MET A 35 -9.23 -0.95 -2.77
CA MET A 35 -7.84 -0.58 -3.01
C MET A 35 -7.57 -0.34 -4.50
N GLU A 36 -8.07 -1.23 -5.37
CA GLU A 36 -7.93 -1.08 -6.82
C GLU A 36 -8.70 0.15 -7.36
N ASP A 37 -9.87 0.45 -6.81
CA ASP A 37 -10.66 1.65 -7.13
C ASP A 37 -9.91 2.95 -6.78
N CYS A 38 -9.03 2.89 -5.77
CA CYS A 38 -8.13 3.98 -5.36
C CYS A 38 -6.76 3.93 -6.07
N GLU A 39 -6.63 3.16 -7.16
CA GLU A 39 -5.41 3.03 -7.96
C GLU A 39 -4.21 2.44 -7.20
N TYR A 40 -4.45 1.65 -6.15
CA TYR A 40 -3.43 0.84 -5.49
C TYR A 40 -3.42 -0.59 -6.02
N GLU A 41 -2.26 -1.24 -5.98
CA GLU A 41 -2.15 -2.68 -6.23
C GLU A 41 -2.39 -3.46 -4.93
N ALA A 42 -3.49 -4.22 -4.88
CA ALA A 42 -3.86 -4.96 -3.67
C ALA A 42 -3.13 -6.31 -3.57
N ILE A 43 -2.32 -6.50 -2.52
CA ILE A 43 -1.56 -7.74 -2.26
C ILE A 43 -2.11 -8.46 -1.03
N ASP A 44 -2.72 -9.63 -1.23
CA ASP A 44 -3.21 -10.48 -0.13
C ASP A 44 -2.03 -11.16 0.58
N ALA A 45 -1.76 -10.73 1.80
CA ALA A 45 -0.72 -11.27 2.68
C ALA A 45 -1.21 -12.49 3.49
N GLY A 46 -2.48 -12.91 3.34
CA GLY A 46 -3.01 -14.13 3.90
C GLY A 46 -3.93 -13.92 5.11
N MET A 47 -3.72 -14.73 6.16
CA MET A 47 -4.54 -14.74 7.38
C MET A 47 -4.23 -13.55 8.29
N LEU A 48 -5.16 -13.22 9.19
CA LEU A 48 -5.05 -12.07 10.10
C LEU A 48 -3.81 -12.12 11.01
N VAL A 49 -3.25 -13.30 11.29
CA VAL A 49 -2.00 -13.44 12.06
C VAL A 49 -0.82 -12.70 11.43
N VAL A 50 -0.85 -12.50 10.10
CA VAL A 50 0.19 -11.77 9.36
C VAL A 50 0.16 -10.26 9.66
N ALA A 51 -0.93 -9.73 10.23
CA ALA A 51 -1.05 -8.32 10.62
C ALA A 51 0.13 -7.83 11.47
N ARG A 52 0.62 -8.65 12.40
CA ARG A 52 1.79 -8.32 13.24
C ARG A 52 3.03 -8.00 12.41
N SER A 53 3.25 -8.75 11.33
CA SER A 53 4.36 -8.52 10.42
C SER A 53 4.14 -7.26 9.59
N LEU A 54 2.90 -6.99 9.15
CA LEU A 54 2.55 -5.77 8.41
C LEU A 54 2.72 -4.50 9.28
N GLU A 55 2.33 -4.56 10.55
CA GLU A 55 2.55 -3.46 11.51
C GLU A 55 4.05 -3.20 11.74
N THR A 56 4.84 -4.28 11.81
CA THR A 56 6.31 -4.17 11.92
C THR A 56 6.91 -3.55 10.66
N LEU A 57 6.45 -3.95 9.47
CA LEU A 57 6.84 -3.35 8.19
C LEU A 57 6.49 -1.86 8.13
N ALA A 58 5.28 -1.48 8.57
CA ALA A 58 4.84 -0.10 8.61
C ALA A 58 5.74 0.76 9.53
N THR A 59 6.17 0.20 10.66
CA THR A 59 7.12 0.87 11.56
C THR A 59 8.45 1.18 10.85
N VAL A 60 9.02 0.20 10.16
CA VAL A 60 10.26 0.38 9.39
C VAL A 60 10.08 1.40 8.26
N TRP A 61 8.95 1.33 7.55
CA TRP A 61 8.62 2.25 6.47
C TRP A 61 8.53 3.70 6.96
N VAL A 62 7.84 3.96 8.08
CA VAL A 62 7.75 5.30 8.67
C VAL A 62 9.12 5.80 9.13
N GLN A 63 9.92 4.96 9.79
CA GLN A 63 11.28 5.33 10.22
C GLN A 63 12.16 5.71 9.02
N PHE A 64 12.10 4.93 7.94
CA PHE A 64 12.81 5.23 6.70
C PHE A 64 12.34 6.55 6.08
N ALA A 65 11.03 6.78 5.99
CA ALA A 65 10.48 8.02 5.44
C ALA A 65 10.97 9.27 6.21
N VAL A 66 11.03 9.18 7.54
CA VAL A 66 11.55 10.25 8.40
C VAL A 66 13.04 10.46 8.18
N ALA A 67 13.85 9.38 8.20
CA ALA A 67 15.30 9.47 8.04
C ALA A 67 15.71 10.00 6.66
N SER A 68 14.95 9.68 5.61
CA SER A 68 15.23 10.12 4.23
C SER A 68 14.59 11.45 3.86
N GLN A 69 13.83 12.10 4.76
CA GLN A 69 13.08 13.34 4.48
C GLN A 69 12.08 13.23 3.30
N LEU A 70 11.57 12.04 3.03
CA LEU A 70 10.65 11.74 1.92
C LEU A 70 9.18 11.66 2.37
N PHE A 71 8.87 12.23 3.53
CA PHE A 71 7.52 12.22 4.09
C PHE A 71 6.53 12.81 3.07
N SER A 72 5.43 12.09 2.79
CA SER A 72 4.36 12.36 1.80
C SER A 72 4.50 11.85 0.36
N ASN A 73 5.70 11.51 -0.14
CA ASN A 73 5.89 11.04 -1.53
C ASN A 73 6.49 9.62 -1.65
N LEU A 74 6.37 8.82 -0.58
CA LEU A 74 6.95 7.48 -0.53
C LEU A 74 5.85 6.41 -0.46
N GLY A 75 5.93 5.41 -1.33
CA GLY A 75 5.09 4.21 -1.30
C GLY A 75 5.93 2.94 -1.31
N LEU A 76 5.34 1.82 -0.90
CA LEU A 76 5.94 0.50 -1.04
C LEU A 76 5.52 -0.12 -2.39
N LYS A 77 6.39 -0.95 -2.97
CA LYS A 77 6.09 -1.69 -4.20
C LYS A 77 6.60 -3.12 -4.09
N ALA A 78 5.71 -4.09 -4.32
CA ALA A 78 6.07 -5.49 -4.47
C ALA A 78 6.43 -5.75 -5.94
N LEU A 79 7.70 -6.01 -6.22
CA LEU A 79 8.17 -6.33 -7.57
C LEU A 79 8.19 -7.84 -7.77
N GLN A 80 7.53 -8.33 -8.81
CA GLN A 80 7.63 -9.72 -9.27
C GLN A 80 8.53 -9.78 -10.50
N ARG A 81 9.43 -10.78 -10.56
CA ARG A 81 10.37 -11.01 -11.66
C ARG A 81 10.24 -12.43 -12.20
#